data_AF-A0A753VWC6-F1
#
_entry.id   AF-A0A753VWC6-F1
#
_cell.length_a   1.000
_cell.length_b   1.000
_cell.length_c   1.000
_cell.angle_alpha   90.00
_cell.angle_beta   90.00
_cell.angle_gamma   90.00
#
_symmetry.space_group_name_H-M   'P 1'
#
loop_
_entity.id
_entity.type
_entity.pdbx_description
1 polymer ?
#
loop_
_entity_poly.entity_id
_entity_poly.type
_entity_poly.pdbx_seq_one_letter_code
_entity_poly.pdbx_strand_id
1 'polypeptide(L)'
;MIQGIIKCTWLGLSIFILFFCMYRLMELDDNYIIELIGYMSLGMFVISFPCGFVPMILWFLISVILESFSPMFRGFMFSRYIDLFFIWGTFWLAGFFQWFYLFPKIIRAAGQGGNVV
;
A
#
# COMPACT_ATOMS: atom_id res chain seq x y z
N MET A 1 19.76 -8.40 13.52
CA MET A 1 19.01 -9.63 13.14
C MET A 1 17.50 -9.38 13.04
N ILE A 2 16.83 -8.94 14.11
CA ILE A 2 15.37 -8.75 14.15
C ILE A 2 14.84 -7.79 13.06
N GLN A 3 15.52 -6.67 12.81
CA GLN A 3 15.11 -5.72 11.75
C GLN A 3 15.14 -6.32 10.34
N GLY A 4 16.08 -7.23 10.07
CA GLY A 4 16.17 -7.91 8.76
C GLY A 4 14.98 -8.83 8.56
N ILE A 5 14.61 -9.59 9.61
CA ILE A 5 13.46 -10.50 9.58
C ILE A 5 12.18 -9.72 9.30
N ILE A 6 11.93 -8.61 10.01
CA ILE A 6 10.72 -7.80 9.81
C ILE A 6 10.64 -7.27 8.37
N LYS A 7 11.75 -6.77 7.82
CA LYS A 7 11.82 -6.27 6.43
C LYS A 7 11.55 -7.37 5.41
N CYS A 8 12.14 -8.56 5.60
CA CYS A 8 11.93 -9.71 4.73
C CYS A 8 10.48 -10.22 4.81
N THR A 9 9.91 -10.30 6.01
CA THR A 9 8.51 -10.69 6.22
C THR A 9 7.56 -9.69 5.56
N TRP A 10 7.79 -8.39 5.74
CA TRP A 10 7.00 -7.34 5.08
C TRP A 10 7.07 -7.45 3.55
N LEU A 11 8.27 -7.62 2.99
CA LEU A 11 8.46 -7.76 1.55
C LEU A 11 7.76 -9.02 1.00
N GLY A 12 7.90 -10.14 1.69
CA GLY A 12 7.25 -11.40 1.34
C GLY A 12 5.73 -11.29 1.37
N LEU A 13 5.17 -10.71 2.43
CA LEU A 13 3.72 -10.49 2.55
C LEU A 13 3.21 -9.53 1.48
N SER A 14 3.94 -8.45 1.18
CA SER A 14 3.54 -7.49 0.16
C SER A 14 3.50 -8.11 -1.24
N ILE A 15 4.51 -8.92 -1.59
CA ILE A 15 4.55 -9.64 -2.87
C ILE A 15 3.46 -10.71 -2.90
N PHE A 16 3.23 -11.43 -1.80
CA PHE A 16 2.17 -12.43 -1.70
C PHE A 16 0.79 -11.83 -1.95
N ILE A 17 0.49 -10.67 -1.35
CA ILE A 17 -0.77 -9.95 -1.57
C ILE A 17 -0.93 -9.58 -3.05
N LEU A 18 0.12 -9.07 -3.70
CA LEU A 18 0.08 -8.74 -5.13
C LEU A 18 -0.24 -9.96 -5.99
N PHE A 19 0.47 -11.08 -5.79
CA PHE A 19 0.23 -12.31 -6.56
C PHE A 19 -1.17 -12.86 -6.32
N PHE A 20 -1.64 -12.86 -5.07
CA PHE A 20 -2.98 -13.32 -4.72
C PHE A 20 -4.05 -12.47 -5.41
N CYS A 21 -3.91 -11.13 -5.39
CA CYS A 21 -4.86 -10.24 -6.02
C CYS A 21 -4.81 -10.32 -7.56
N MET A 22 -3.63 -10.47 -8.17
CA MET A 22 -3.49 -10.69 -9.61
C MET A 22 -4.13 -12.01 -10.04
N TYR A 23 -3.90 -13.10 -9.30
CA TYR A 23 -4.53 -14.39 -9.55
C TYR A 23 -6.06 -14.28 -9.48
N ARG A 24 -6.59 -13.63 -8.43
CA ARG A 24 -8.03 -13.43 -8.29
C ARG A 24 -8.62 -12.53 -9.38
N LEU A 25 -7.89 -11.52 -9.84
CA LEU A 25 -8.34 -10.65 -10.93
C LEU A 25 -8.55 -11.41 -12.24
N MET A 26 -7.85 -12.53 -12.47
CA MET A 26 -8.04 -13.38 -13.65
C MET A 26 -9.33 -14.20 -13.61
N GLU A 27 -9.85 -14.50 -12.41
CA GLU A 27 -11.05 -15.32 -12.21
C GLU A 27 -12.33 -14.51 -11.97
N LEU A 28 -12.20 -13.25 -11.51
CA LEU A 28 -13.32 -12.44 -11.05
C LEU A 28 -14.07 -11.74 -12.20
N ASP A 29 -15.39 -11.73 -12.07
CA ASP A 29 -16.29 -10.92 -12.89
C ASP A 29 -16.21 -9.42 -12.50
N ASP A 30 -16.61 -8.55 -13.42
CA ASP A 30 -16.42 -7.09 -13.35
C ASP A 30 -17.00 -6.46 -12.08
N ASN A 31 -18.10 -7.03 -11.58
CA ASN A 31 -18.82 -6.54 -10.41
C ASN A 31 -18.02 -6.67 -9.11
N TYR A 32 -17.02 -7.54 -9.04
CA TYR A 32 -16.27 -7.85 -7.81
C TYR A 32 -14.89 -7.19 -7.75
N ILE A 33 -14.50 -6.41 -8.76
CA ILE A 33 -13.18 -5.78 -8.84
C ILE A 33 -12.99 -4.74 -7.73
N ILE A 34 -14.04 -3.99 -7.40
CA ILE A 34 -13.99 -2.97 -6.33
C ILE A 34 -13.70 -3.64 -4.98
N GLU A 35 -14.31 -4.79 -4.70
CA GLU A 35 -14.03 -5.55 -3.49
C GLU A 35 -12.58 -6.04 -3.47
N LEU A 36 -12.07 -6.55 -4.59
CA LEU A 36 -10.68 -7.00 -4.72
C LEU A 36 -9.67 -5.86 -4.45
N ILE A 37 -9.93 -4.67 -5.00
CA ILE A 37 -9.15 -3.46 -4.73
C ILE A 37 -9.20 -3.11 -3.24
N GLY A 38 -10.37 -3.22 -2.62
CA GLY A 38 -10.55 -3.03 -1.17
C GLY A 38 -9.69 -3.97 -0.35
N TYR A 39 -9.71 -5.28 -0.66
CA TYR A 39 -8.90 -6.27 0.04
C TYR A 39 -7.39 -6.02 -0.09
N MET A 40 -6.93 -5.67 -1.29
CA MET A 40 -5.52 -5.35 -1.51
C MET A 40 -5.11 -4.10 -0.72
N SER A 41 -5.91 -3.04 -0.80
CA SER A 41 -5.64 -1.78 -0.10
C SER A 41 -5.59 -1.99 1.41
N LEU A 42 -6.52 -2.76 1.97
CA LEU A 42 -6.57 -3.07 3.39
C LEU A 42 -5.39 -3.94 3.83
N GLY A 43 -5.06 -4.99 3.07
CA GLY A 43 -3.91 -5.86 3.36
C GLY A 43 -2.59 -5.07 3.34
N MET A 44 -2.40 -4.25 2.32
CA MET A 44 -1.22 -3.40 2.16
C MET A 44 -1.15 -2.28 3.21
N PHE A 45 -2.30 -1.72 3.62
CA PHE A 45 -2.40 -0.74 4.70
C PHE A 45 -1.91 -1.33 6.03
N VAL A 46 -2.39 -2.53 6.40
CA VAL A 46 -2.04 -3.19 7.67
C VAL A 46 -0.53 -3.43 7.77
N ILE A 47 0.10 -3.97 6.73
CA ILE A 47 1.54 -4.27 6.75
C ILE A 47 2.43 -3.01 6.62
N SER A 48 1.84 -1.89 6.21
CA SER A 48 2.54 -0.61 6.04
C SER A 48 2.11 0.42 7.08
N PHE A 49 1.42 0.03 8.15
CA PHE A 49 0.99 0.94 9.20
C PHE A 49 2.19 1.42 10.04
N PRO A 50 2.32 2.72 10.36
CA PRO A 50 1.35 3.80 10.11
C PRO A 50 1.52 4.54 8.76
N CYS A 51 2.63 4.37 8.04
CA CYS A 51 2.86 5.13 6.80
C CYS A 51 1.82 4.87 5.70
N GLY A 52 1.11 3.75 5.74
CA GLY A 52 0.02 3.38 4.85
C GLY A 52 -1.17 4.35 4.87
N PHE A 53 -1.28 5.24 5.86
CA PHE A 53 -2.29 6.31 5.84
C PHE A 53 -2.12 7.26 4.67
N VAL A 54 -0.87 7.57 4.29
CA VAL A 54 -0.59 8.51 3.19
C VAL A 54 -1.16 8.02 1.86
N PRO A 55 -0.84 6.80 1.38
CA PRO A 55 -1.43 6.29 0.14
C PRO A 55 -2.95 6.11 0.28
N MET A 56 -3.47 5.71 1.44
CA MET A 56 -4.92 5.58 1.65
C MET A 56 -5.67 6.91 1.44
N ILE A 57 -5.17 8.00 2.03
CA ILE A 57 -5.75 9.34 1.85
C ILE A 57 -5.59 9.80 0.40
N LEU A 58 -4.42 9.55 -0.21
CA LEU A 58 -4.16 9.91 -1.60
C LEU A 58 -5.18 9.24 -2.54
N TRP A 59 -5.42 7.94 -2.39
CA TRP A 59 -6.40 7.20 -3.19
C TRP A 59 -7.82 7.68 -2.93
N PHE A 60 -8.19 7.97 -1.68
CA PHE A 60 -9.50 8.54 -1.38
C PHE A 60 -9.73 9.87 -2.09
N LEU A 61 -8.74 10.78 -2.07
CA LEU A 61 -8.83 12.07 -2.76
C LEU A 61 -8.90 11.90 -4.28
N ILE A 62 -8.10 11.01 -4.85
CA ILE A 62 -8.13 10.70 -6.29
C ILE A 62 -9.52 10.20 -6.69
N SER A 63 -10.12 9.28 -5.92
CA SER A 63 -11.47 8.76 -6.20
C SER A 63 -12.52 9.86 -6.16
N VAL A 64 -12.50 10.74 -5.15
CA VAL A 64 -13.43 11.88 -5.03
C VAL A 64 -13.28 12.85 -6.21
N ILE A 65 -12.05 13.13 -6.63
CA ILE A 65 -11.77 14.00 -7.79
C ILE A 65 -12.30 13.35 -9.07
N LEU A 66 -11.99 12.07 -9.31
CA LEU A 66 -12.46 11.37 -10.52
C LEU A 66 -13.99 11.30 -10.60
N GLU A 67 -14.67 11.11 -9.47
CA GLU A 67 -16.14 11.10 -9.40
C GLU A 67 -16.72 12.51 -9.66
N SER A 68 -16.11 13.55 -9.08
CA SER A 68 -16.53 14.95 -9.27
C SER A 68 -16.37 15.45 -10.71
N PHE A 69 -15.34 14.97 -11.41
CA PHE A 69 -15.04 15.33 -12.81
C PHE A 69 -15.42 14.22 -13.81
N SER A 70 -16.32 13.30 -13.40
CA SER A 70 -16.69 12.08 -14.11
C SER A 70 -17.08 12.20 -15.60
N PRO A 71 -17.61 13.33 -16.13
CA PRO A 71 -17.84 13.44 -17.58
C PRO A 71 -16.52 13.53 -18.38
N MET A 72 -15.48 14.13 -17.79
CA MET A 72 -14.20 14.41 -18.45
C MET A 72 -13.22 13.23 -18.38
N PHE A 73 -13.34 12.40 -17.34
CA PHE A 73 -12.42 11.30 -17.05
C PHE A 73 -13.02 9.91 -17.26
N ARG A 74 -14.22 9.79 -17.84
CA ARG A 74 -14.92 8.51 -18.08
C ARG A 74 -14.16 7.47 -18.92
N GLY A 75 -13.05 7.86 -19.56
CA GLY A 75 -12.14 6.97 -20.29
C GLY A 75 -10.75 6.80 -19.67
N PHE A 76 -10.49 7.38 -18.48
CA PHE A 76 -9.18 7.32 -17.81
C PHE A 76 -9.02 6.11 -16.88
N MET A 77 -9.94 5.14 -16.96
CA MET A 77 -9.76 3.85 -16.32
C MET A 77 -8.67 3.11 -17.10
N PHE A 78 -7.47 3.04 -16.55
CA PHE A 78 -6.42 2.17 -17.08
C PHE A 78 -6.90 0.70 -17.02
N SER A 79 -6.15 -0.20 -17.65
CA SER A 79 -6.38 -1.65 -17.47
C SER A 79 -6.44 -1.97 -15.98
N ARG A 80 -7.40 -2.79 -15.54
CA ARG A 80 -7.60 -3.16 -14.13
C ARG A 80 -6.34 -3.69 -13.45
N TYR A 81 -5.48 -4.35 -14.23
CA TYR A 81 -4.17 -4.83 -13.80
C TYR A 81 -3.21 -3.69 -13.45
N ILE A 82 -3.25 -2.62 -14.24
CA ILE A 82 -2.44 -1.42 -14.03
C ILE A 82 -2.90 -0.70 -12.77
N ASP A 83 -4.22 -0.52 -12.59
CA ASP A 83 -4.76 0.09 -11.36
C ASP A 83 -4.37 -0.70 -10.11
N LEU A 84 -4.51 -2.02 -10.16
CA LEU A 84 -4.10 -2.91 -9.08
C LEU A 84 -2.60 -2.78 -8.77
N PHE A 85 -1.76 -2.74 -9.81
CA PHE A 85 -0.32 -2.57 -9.64
C PHE A 85 0.05 -1.19 -9.08
N PHE A 86 -0.62 -0.11 -9.50
CA PHE A 86 -0.41 1.23 -8.98
C PHE A 86 -0.79 1.36 -7.51
N ILE A 87 -1.95 0.83 -7.12
CA ILE A 87 -2.38 0.82 -5.72
C ILE A 87 -1.34 0.06 -4.89
N TRP A 88 -0.97 -1.16 -5.30
CA TRP A 88 0.07 -1.92 -4.61
C TRP A 88 1.38 -1.15 -4.51
N GLY A 89 1.85 -0.55 -5.61
CA GLY A 89 3.11 0.18 -5.68
C GLY A 89 3.16 1.39 -4.74
N THR A 90 2.07 2.17 -4.65
CA THR A 90 2.00 3.32 -3.74
C THR A 90 2.07 2.91 -2.27
N PHE A 91 1.37 1.84 -1.88
CA PHE A 91 1.46 1.30 -0.53
C PHE A 91 2.81 0.65 -0.25
N TRP A 92 3.38 -0.05 -1.23
CA TRP A 92 4.70 -0.65 -1.13
C TRP A 92 5.77 0.41 -0.90
N LEU A 93 5.71 1.54 -1.60
CA LEU A 93 6.62 2.68 -1.38
C LEU A 93 6.48 3.28 0.02
N ALA A 94 5.24 3.41 0.52
CA ALA A 94 5.01 3.89 1.88
C ALA A 94 5.59 2.94 2.93
N GLY A 95 5.38 1.62 2.78
CA GLY A 95 5.97 0.60 3.63
C GLY A 95 7.51 0.56 3.52
N PHE A 96 8.07 0.74 2.33
CA PHE A 96 9.51 0.84 2.13
C PHE A 96 10.10 2.01 2.92
N PHE A 97 9.50 3.20 2.81
CA PHE A 97 9.95 4.38 3.55
C PHE A 97 9.88 4.16 5.06
N GLN A 98 8.80 3.54 5.54
CA GLN A 98 8.65 3.16 6.94
C GLN A 98 9.80 2.26 7.42
N TRP A 99 9.98 1.10 6.78
CA TRP A 99 10.89 0.07 7.28
C TRP A 99 12.37 0.39 7.06
N PHE A 100 12.70 1.08 5.96
CA PHE A 100 14.09 1.34 5.58
C PHE A 100 14.60 2.70 6.03
N TYR A 101 13.73 3.71 6.17
CA TYR A 101 14.15 5.07 6.49
C TYR A 101 13.71 5.52 7.89
N LEU A 102 12.43 5.38 8.24
CA LEU A 102 11.91 5.87 9.52
C LEU A 102 12.28 4.96 10.69
N PHE A 103 12.07 3.65 10.55
CA PHE A 103 12.27 2.69 11.64
C PHE A 103 13.71 2.68 12.20
N PRO A 104 14.77 2.75 11.37
CA PRO A 104 16.14 2.86 11.88
C PRO A 104 16.39 4.17 12.65
N LYS A 105 15.77 5.29 12.22
CA LYS A 105 15.90 6.59 12.90
C LYS A 105 15.22 6.58 14.26
N ILE A 106 14.01 6.02 14.34
CA ILE A 106 13.26 5.89 15.60
C ILE A 106 14.06 5.07 16.62
N ILE A 107 14.64 3.94 16.18
CA ILE A 107 15.43 3.08 17.08
C ILE A 107 16.71 3.78 17.55
N ARG A 108 17.39 4.53 16.67
CA ARG A 108 18.55 5.34 17.07
C ARG A 108 18.17 6.44 18.08
N ALA A 109 17.06 7.15 17.84
CA ALA A 109 16.57 8.18 18.74
C ALA A 109 16.16 7.61 20.10
N ALA A 110 15.46 6.47 20.13
CA ALA A 110 15.08 5.77 21.36
C ALA A 110 16.31 5.27 22.14
N GLY A 111 17.37 4.83 21.45
CA GLY A 111 18.63 4.43 22.07
C GLY A 111 19.46 5.60 22.63
N GLN A 112 19.32 6.80 22.07
CA GLN A 112 20.03 8.01 22.52
C GLN A 112 19.29 8.75 23.64
N GLY A 113 17.96 8.68 23.68
CA GLY A 113 17.14 9.29 24.73
C GLY A 113 17.28 8.64 26.12
N GLY A 114 18.02 7.53 26.25
CA GLY A 114 18.36 6.91 27.53
C GLY A 114 19.61 7.46 28.22
N ASN A 115 20.36 8.35 27.56
CA ASN A 115 21.62 8.93 28.07
C ASN A 115 21.51 10.44 28.41
N VAL A 116 20.31 10.93 28.65
CA VAL A 116 20.08 12.25 29.27
C VAL A 116 19.56 12.01 30.68
N VAL A 117 20.53 11.80 31.58
CA VAL A 117 20.40 12.03 33.03
C VAL A 117 20.52 13.53 33.26
#